data_AF-A0A1C4YDG5-F1
#
_entry.id   AF-A0A1C4YDG5-F1
#
_cell.length_a   1.000
_cell.length_b   1.000
_cell.length_c   1.000
_cell.angle_alpha   90.00
_cell.angle_beta   90.00
_cell.angle_gamma   90.00
#
_symmetry.space_group_name_H-M   'P 1'
#
loop_
_entity.id
_entity.type
_entity.pdbx_description
1 polymer ?
#
loop_
_entity_poly.entity_id
_entity_poly.type
_entity_poly.pdbx_seq_one_letter_code
_entity_poly.pdbx_strand_id
1 'polypeptide(L)'
;MPVTPSYPGVYIEEVPSGVRPVIGVATGVTAFVGYVRTGPENRAVRVDSFGEFERRFGGVDRDSELSLAVQQFFRNGGSAALVVRVPKSDARAASVTLLDKVGTGPKSALVLDAASTGQWGSNLLVDVDHDGAADPKIFNLSVRDGSTGVTERFTGLSADPTSAAYAVTLLNDPDRGSSLVRARPGASGAGRPVPSGTVGAAIGTPTVDAGKNYRLTVQPDRPTKPDPADATKTVPAVAAVTVTVLEKGERLPSSPAGVAALVQRKVNAALGAADGAAGLRVRVVPTAAGGVRLLGDVDPLVAPAAVDAAFTVAGVTASGDVADGAALLGLGGATANVGRYTPVGAKRLGQGDLVTGADGSTLPGTGALVGSEAAYSGLYALLKTDLFNLLCIPDATRARHGDPSTVDSGVDPEAIWSAAYELCERRRAMLLVDPPPGVDDPDRALDWINQLGVKGRTRSRTSPGCVSPTPPTVSSRAPWRPAAPSPACTPARTPSGACGRPRPAPRRSCAA
;
A
#
# COMPACT_ATOMS: atom_id res chain seq x y z
N MET A 1 32.76 -23.20 -44.03
CA MET A 1 32.95 -24.12 -45.17
C MET A 1 34.35 -24.67 -45.06
N PRO A 2 34.57 -25.98 -45.11
CA PRO A 2 35.90 -26.56 -44.97
C PRO A 2 36.77 -26.11 -46.15
N VAL A 3 37.97 -25.59 -45.87
CA VAL A 3 38.92 -25.17 -46.91
C VAL A 3 39.62 -26.40 -47.48
N THR A 4 39.72 -26.50 -48.80
CA THR A 4 40.42 -27.61 -49.46
C THR A 4 41.87 -27.19 -49.74
N PRO A 5 42.88 -27.75 -49.05
CA PRO A 5 44.27 -27.30 -49.20
C PRO A 5 44.88 -27.81 -50.51
N SER A 6 45.54 -26.91 -51.26
CA SER A 6 46.16 -27.21 -52.57
C SER A 6 47.62 -27.68 -52.48
N TYR A 7 48.19 -27.82 -51.27
CA TYR A 7 49.55 -28.31 -51.06
C TYR A 7 49.67 -29.04 -49.70
N PRO A 8 50.57 -30.03 -49.58
CA PRO A 8 50.73 -30.80 -48.34
C PRO A 8 51.32 -29.94 -47.21
N GLY A 9 50.62 -29.90 -46.08
CA GLY A 9 50.96 -29.16 -44.86
C GLY A 9 49.98 -29.49 -43.73
N VAL A 10 50.29 -29.08 -42.50
CA VAL A 10 49.38 -29.23 -41.34
C VAL A 10 48.48 -27.99 -41.28
N TYR A 11 47.17 -28.19 -41.46
CA TYR A 11 46.16 -27.13 -41.36
C TYR A 11 45.35 -27.33 -40.09
N ILE A 12 45.31 -26.30 -39.24
CA ILE A 12 44.52 -26.28 -38.01
C ILE A 12 43.25 -25.49 -38.31
N GLU A 13 42.10 -26.16 -38.22
CA GLU A 13 40.78 -25.52 -38.25
C GLU A 13 40.29 -25.37 -36.81
N GLU A 14 40.30 -24.14 -36.29
CA GLU A 14 39.62 -23.86 -35.02
C GLU A 14 38.12 -23.75 -35.28
N VAL A 15 37.38 -24.77 -34.86
CA VAL A 15 35.92 -24.68 -34.74
C VAL A 15 35.62 -23.57 -33.73
N PRO A 16 34.86 -22.52 -34.08
CA PRO A 16 34.48 -21.49 -33.12
C PRO A 16 33.77 -22.20 -31.98
N SER A 17 34.39 -22.18 -30.80
CA SER A 17 33.80 -22.76 -29.61
C SER A 17 32.49 -21.99 -29.38
N GLY A 18 31.36 -22.66 -29.60
CA GLY A 18 30.02 -22.19 -29.23
C GLY A 18 29.86 -22.14 -27.72
N VAL A 19 30.84 -21.58 -27.01
CA VAL A 19 30.71 -21.24 -25.60
C VAL A 19 29.70 -20.12 -25.59
N ARG A 20 28.44 -20.46 -25.30
CA ARG A 20 27.57 -19.47 -24.68
C ARG A 20 28.34 -18.98 -23.45
N PRO A 21 28.76 -17.72 -23.36
CA PRO A 21 29.31 -17.24 -22.11
C PRO A 21 28.28 -17.58 -21.04
N VAL A 22 28.72 -18.25 -19.98
CA VAL A 22 27.90 -18.42 -18.78
C VAL A 22 27.66 -17.00 -18.32
N ILE A 23 26.44 -16.48 -18.55
CA ILE A 23 26.04 -15.20 -18.00
C ILE A 23 26.24 -15.38 -16.50
N GLY A 24 27.16 -14.59 -15.92
CA GLY A 24 27.36 -14.60 -14.48
C GLY A 24 26.00 -14.31 -13.84
N VAL A 25 25.44 -15.31 -13.16
CA VAL A 25 24.26 -15.12 -12.32
C VAL A 25 24.60 -13.97 -11.37
N ALA A 26 23.77 -12.94 -11.31
CA ALA A 26 24.04 -11.72 -10.53
C ALA A 26 24.48 -12.10 -9.11
N THR A 27 25.78 -11.96 -8.81
CA THR A 27 26.40 -12.50 -7.59
C THR A 27 26.15 -11.64 -6.34
N GLY A 28 25.23 -10.67 -6.39
CA GLY A 28 25.09 -9.64 -5.35
C GLY A 28 23.68 -9.27 -4.92
N VAL A 29 22.64 -10.03 -5.29
CA VAL A 29 21.26 -9.70 -4.86
C VAL A 29 21.01 -10.20 -3.45
N THR A 30 20.78 -9.28 -2.52
CA THR A 30 20.45 -9.57 -1.11
C THR A 30 18.97 -9.29 -0.85
N ALA A 31 18.26 -10.25 -0.25
CA ALA A 31 16.87 -10.10 0.18
C ALA A 31 16.81 -9.62 1.64
N PHE A 32 15.99 -8.62 1.91
CA PHE A 32 15.70 -8.07 3.22
C PHE A 32 14.20 -8.19 3.50
N VAL A 33 13.84 -8.73 4.67
CA VAL A 33 12.45 -8.88 5.11
C VAL A 33 12.29 -8.22 6.47
N GLY A 34 11.30 -7.33 6.61
CA GLY A 34 11.10 -6.57 7.85
C GLY A 34 10.19 -5.36 7.69
N TYR A 35 10.12 -4.54 8.73
CA TYR A 35 9.29 -3.34 8.75
C TYR A 35 9.95 -2.19 7.99
N VAL A 36 9.17 -1.48 7.18
CA VAL A 36 9.52 -0.17 6.59
C VAL A 36 8.28 0.72 6.55
N ARG A 37 8.51 2.04 6.60
CA ARG A 37 7.45 3.05 6.79
C ARG A 37 6.41 3.07 5.68
N THR A 38 6.84 3.01 4.43
CA THR A 38 5.97 3.11 3.25
C THR A 38 6.34 2.03 2.23
N GLY A 39 5.53 1.86 1.18
CA GLY A 39 5.81 0.93 0.09
C GLY A 39 4.85 -0.27 0.03
N PRO A 40 4.90 -1.07 -1.04
CA PRO A 40 3.98 -2.19 -1.22
C PRO A 40 4.24 -3.28 -0.18
N GLU A 41 3.16 -3.74 0.45
CA GLU A 41 3.22 -4.78 1.49
C GLU A 41 3.25 -6.18 0.91
N ASN A 42 3.97 -7.08 1.58
CA ASN A 42 4.03 -8.49 1.24
C ASN A 42 4.41 -8.74 -0.23
N ARG A 43 5.17 -7.82 -0.82
CA ARG A 43 5.67 -7.89 -2.20
C ARG A 43 7.16 -7.60 -2.16
N ALA A 44 7.93 -8.51 -2.71
CA ALA A 44 9.36 -8.30 -2.91
C ALA A 44 9.58 -7.28 -4.04
N VAL A 45 10.27 -6.20 -3.73
CA VAL A 45 10.59 -5.14 -4.67
C VAL A 45 12.09 -5.04 -4.81
N ARG A 46 12.57 -5.08 -6.05
CA ARG A 46 13.97 -4.84 -6.36
C ARG A 46 14.28 -3.36 -6.31
N VAL A 47 15.39 -3.04 -5.66
CA VAL A 47 15.94 -1.70 -5.49
C VAL A 47 17.43 -1.76 -5.81
N ASP A 48 17.90 -0.92 -6.72
CA ASP A 48 19.31 -0.95 -7.16
C ASP A 48 20.16 0.16 -6.51
N SER A 49 19.56 1.05 -5.71
CA SER A 49 20.28 2.09 -4.96
C SER A 49 19.55 2.53 -3.69
N PHE A 50 20.29 3.09 -2.73
CA PHE A 50 19.68 3.63 -1.51
C PHE A 50 18.71 4.80 -1.78
N GLY A 51 19.00 5.65 -2.76
CA GLY A 51 18.08 6.73 -3.13
C GLY A 51 16.75 6.22 -3.71
N GLU A 52 16.75 5.06 -4.38
CA GLU A 52 15.50 4.42 -4.79
C GLU A 52 14.75 3.83 -3.58
N PHE A 53 15.48 3.24 -2.62
CA PHE A 53 14.90 2.77 -1.36
C PHE A 53 14.21 3.92 -0.60
N GLU A 54 14.84 5.09 -0.50
CA GLU A 54 14.26 6.26 0.16
C GLU A 54 12.96 6.70 -0.50
N ARG A 55 12.93 6.78 -1.84
CA ARG A 55 11.73 7.17 -2.59
C ARG A 55 10.59 6.17 -2.46
N ARG A 56 10.90 4.87 -2.41
CA ARG A 56 9.90 3.80 -2.51
C ARG A 56 9.41 3.28 -1.15
N PHE A 57 10.29 3.31 -0.14
CA PHE A 57 10.04 2.76 1.19
C PHE A 57 10.10 3.79 2.32
N GLY A 58 10.51 5.03 2.03
CA GLY A 58 10.48 6.13 2.99
C GLY A 58 11.76 6.34 3.80
N GLY A 59 12.86 5.68 3.42
CA GLY A 59 14.19 5.92 3.97
C GLY A 59 14.43 5.29 5.34
N VAL A 60 15.37 5.86 6.10
CA VAL A 60 15.75 5.35 7.43
C VAL A 60 14.69 5.71 8.45
N ASP A 61 14.28 4.73 9.25
CA ASP A 61 13.34 4.88 10.34
C ASP A 61 13.91 4.27 11.63
N ARG A 62 13.69 4.91 12.77
CA ARG A 62 14.14 4.42 14.08
C ARG A 62 13.47 3.09 14.47
N ASP A 63 12.25 2.87 13.99
CA ASP A 63 11.47 1.66 14.25
C ASP A 63 11.81 0.55 13.23
N SER A 64 12.76 0.77 12.30
CA SER A 64 13.10 -0.17 11.23
C SER A 64 14.60 -0.50 11.24
N GLU A 65 14.97 -1.63 11.82
CA GLU A 65 16.36 -2.14 11.72
C GLU A 65 16.69 -2.54 10.28
N LEU A 66 15.70 -2.98 9.51
CA LEU A 66 15.84 -3.22 8.08
C LEU A 66 16.33 -1.99 7.34
N SER A 67 15.79 -0.81 7.62
CA SER A 67 16.20 0.42 6.93
C SER A 67 17.69 0.76 7.16
N LEU A 68 18.19 0.46 8.37
CA LEU A 68 19.61 0.59 8.73
C LEU A 68 20.47 -0.47 8.03
N ALA A 69 20.04 -1.73 8.02
CA ALA A 69 20.73 -2.82 7.34
C ALA A 69 20.86 -2.55 5.83
N VAL A 70 19.80 -2.06 5.18
CA VAL A 70 19.81 -1.69 3.76
C VAL A 70 20.75 -0.51 3.50
N GLN A 71 20.75 0.50 4.37
CA GLN A 71 21.70 1.62 4.25
C GLN A 71 23.15 1.13 4.33
N GLN A 72 23.47 0.27 5.29
CA GLN A 72 24.82 -0.28 5.44
C GLN A 72 25.20 -1.17 4.26
N PHE A 73 24.27 -1.98 3.75
CA PHE A 73 24.50 -2.80 2.57
C PHE A 73 24.93 -1.98 1.35
N PHE A 74 24.19 -0.92 1.01
CA PHE A 74 24.55 -0.05 -0.12
C PHE A 74 25.84 0.75 0.14
N ARG A 75 26.07 1.20 1.38
CA ARG A 75 27.34 1.86 1.76
C ARG A 75 28.56 0.95 1.65
N ASN A 76 28.37 -0.36 1.85
CA ASN A 76 29.41 -1.38 1.72
C ASN A 76 29.58 -1.89 0.27
N GLY A 77 28.96 -1.25 -0.72
CA GLY A 77 29.10 -1.59 -2.13
C GLY A 77 28.11 -2.65 -2.65
N GLY A 78 27.01 -2.88 -1.94
CA GLY A 78 25.90 -3.70 -2.43
C GLY A 78 25.30 -3.13 -3.72
N SER A 79 25.02 -4.01 -4.71
CA SER A 79 24.57 -3.59 -6.05
C SER A 79 23.06 -3.66 -6.25
N ALA A 80 22.37 -4.60 -5.58
CA ALA A 80 20.92 -4.75 -5.67
C ALA A 80 20.36 -5.40 -4.40
N ALA A 81 19.22 -4.89 -3.95
CA ALA A 81 18.48 -5.40 -2.80
C ALA A 81 17.04 -5.75 -3.21
N LEU A 82 16.53 -6.88 -2.72
CA LEU A 82 15.10 -7.20 -2.74
C LEU A 82 14.54 -6.88 -1.36
N VAL A 83 13.61 -5.95 -1.28
CA VAL A 83 13.00 -5.55 0.00
C VAL A 83 11.56 -6.03 0.05
N VAL A 84 11.21 -6.74 1.12
CA VAL A 84 9.84 -7.12 1.46
C VAL A 84 9.40 -6.35 2.69
N ARG A 85 8.41 -5.47 2.53
CA ARG A 85 7.77 -4.78 3.63
C ARG A 85 6.77 -5.69 4.34
N VAL A 86 6.96 -5.87 5.64
CA VAL A 86 6.00 -6.48 6.55
C VAL A 86 5.44 -5.40 7.47
N PRO A 87 4.11 -5.19 7.52
CA PRO A 87 3.52 -4.14 8.34
C PRO A 87 3.61 -4.45 9.84
N LYS A 88 3.51 -3.39 10.65
CA LYS A 88 3.32 -3.49 12.11
C LYS A 88 2.08 -4.33 12.43
N SER A 89 2.12 -5.09 13.51
CA SER A 89 1.07 -6.09 13.83
C SER A 89 -0.30 -5.47 14.14
N ASP A 90 -0.31 -4.25 14.66
CA ASP A 90 -1.50 -3.43 14.94
C ASP A 90 -1.80 -2.40 13.84
N ALA A 91 -1.01 -2.38 12.75
CA ALA A 91 -1.30 -1.54 11.60
C ALA A 91 -2.58 -1.99 10.89
N ARG A 92 -3.35 -1.03 10.40
CA ARG A 92 -4.64 -1.26 9.76
C ARG A 92 -4.68 -0.57 8.41
N ALA A 93 -5.12 -1.31 7.40
CA ALA A 93 -5.48 -0.72 6.12
C ALA A 93 -6.81 0.02 6.28
N ALA A 94 -6.89 1.21 5.70
CA ALA A 94 -8.15 1.91 5.59
C ALA A 94 -9.09 1.08 4.70
N SER A 95 -10.37 0.97 5.05
CA SER A 95 -11.35 0.29 4.21
C SER A 95 -12.67 1.03 4.17
N VAL A 96 -13.36 0.91 3.04
CA VAL A 96 -14.69 1.46 2.82
C VAL A 96 -15.56 0.44 2.07
N THR A 97 -16.74 0.20 2.60
CA THR A 97 -17.74 -0.66 1.96
C THR A 97 -18.68 0.20 1.12
N LEU A 98 -18.80 -0.11 -0.17
CA LEU A 98 -19.74 0.51 -1.08
C LEU A 98 -20.99 -0.36 -1.17
N LEU A 99 -22.16 0.24 -0.93
CA LEU A 99 -23.45 -0.45 -0.96
C LEU A 99 -24.09 -0.38 -2.34
N ASP A 100 -25.00 -1.31 -2.63
CA ASP A 100 -25.72 -1.41 -3.90
C ASP A 100 -26.93 -0.46 -4.01
N LYS A 101 -27.46 0.02 -2.88
CA LYS A 101 -28.55 1.02 -2.82
C LYS A 101 -28.51 1.86 -1.55
N VAL A 102 -29.21 2.99 -1.61
CA VAL A 102 -29.52 3.85 -0.46
C VAL A 102 -30.89 3.46 0.08
N GLY A 103 -31.05 3.39 1.40
CA GLY A 103 -32.34 3.12 2.05
C GLY A 103 -32.47 1.70 2.58
N THR A 104 -33.61 1.03 2.36
CA THR A 104 -33.95 -0.23 3.04
C THR A 104 -33.31 -1.47 2.41
N GLY A 105 -32.67 -2.28 3.27
CA GLY A 105 -32.03 -3.56 2.92
C GLY A 105 -30.84 -3.46 1.97
N PRO A 106 -29.86 -2.55 2.17
CA PRO A 106 -28.69 -2.43 1.31
C PRO A 106 -27.79 -3.65 1.46
N LYS A 107 -27.18 -4.08 0.36
CA LYS A 107 -26.15 -5.13 0.34
C LYS A 107 -24.79 -4.50 0.07
N SER A 108 -23.74 -5.10 0.62
CA SER A 108 -22.37 -4.75 0.26
C SER A 108 -22.12 -5.13 -1.20
N ALA A 109 -21.88 -4.14 -2.07
CA ALA A 109 -21.58 -4.35 -3.48
C ALA A 109 -20.08 -4.61 -3.70
N LEU A 110 -19.25 -3.76 -3.08
CA LEU A 110 -17.80 -3.81 -3.22
C LEU A 110 -17.15 -3.27 -1.96
N VAL A 111 -16.12 -3.94 -1.46
CA VAL A 111 -15.31 -3.40 -0.36
C VAL A 111 -13.97 -3.00 -0.94
N LEU A 112 -13.53 -1.78 -0.65
CA LEU A 112 -12.24 -1.26 -1.07
C LEU A 112 -11.35 -1.12 0.17
N ASP A 113 -10.19 -1.75 0.13
CA ASP A 113 -9.12 -1.57 1.12
C ASP A 113 -8.01 -0.72 0.51
N ALA A 114 -7.29 0.04 1.32
CA ALA A 114 -6.06 0.69 0.89
C ALA A 114 -5.04 -0.38 0.45
N ALA A 115 -4.21 -0.05 -0.55
CA ALA A 115 -3.24 -1.00 -1.11
C ALA A 115 -2.17 -1.48 -0.11
N SER A 116 -1.99 -0.73 0.99
CA SER A 116 -1.14 -1.04 2.13
C SER A 116 -1.73 -0.47 3.42
N THR A 117 -1.37 -1.06 4.56
CA THR A 117 -1.66 -0.53 5.89
C THR A 117 -0.97 0.82 6.12
N GLY A 118 -1.65 1.65 6.91
CA GLY A 118 -1.14 2.95 7.34
C GLY A 118 -2.20 4.06 7.35
N GLN A 119 -1.86 5.16 8.01
CA GLN A 119 -2.71 6.36 8.11
C GLN A 119 -2.95 7.03 6.75
N TRP A 120 -2.03 6.86 5.79
CA TRP A 120 -2.16 7.45 4.45
C TRP A 120 -3.47 7.05 3.75
N GLY A 121 -3.94 5.81 3.96
CA GLY A 121 -5.18 5.30 3.36
C GLY A 121 -6.42 6.06 3.80
N SER A 122 -6.36 6.76 4.94
CA SER A 122 -7.43 7.62 5.44
C SER A 122 -7.71 8.82 4.51
N ASN A 123 -6.74 9.23 3.69
CA ASN A 123 -6.88 10.35 2.75
C ASN A 123 -7.43 9.94 1.38
N LEU A 124 -7.80 8.66 1.20
CA LEU A 124 -8.37 8.17 -0.05
C LEU A 124 -9.81 8.65 -0.24
N LEU A 125 -10.08 9.14 -1.44
CA LEU A 125 -11.40 9.59 -1.88
C LEU A 125 -11.81 8.77 -3.10
N VAL A 126 -12.98 8.15 -3.02
CA VAL A 126 -13.50 7.27 -4.07
C VAL A 126 -14.76 7.88 -4.68
N ASP A 127 -14.77 8.01 -6.01
CA ASP A 127 -15.91 8.42 -6.83
C ASP A 127 -16.41 7.23 -7.65
N VAL A 128 -17.72 6.98 -7.61
CA VAL A 128 -18.40 5.98 -8.43
C VAL A 128 -19.33 6.70 -9.37
N ASP A 129 -19.21 6.43 -10.67
CA ASP A 129 -20.11 6.96 -11.69
C ASP A 129 -20.66 5.85 -12.59
N HIS A 130 -21.85 6.06 -13.17
CA HIS A 130 -22.50 5.11 -14.08
C HIS A 130 -22.53 5.65 -15.51
N ASP A 131 -21.67 6.63 -15.83
CA ASP A 131 -21.69 7.30 -17.12
C ASP A 131 -21.23 6.34 -18.24
N GLY A 132 -22.03 6.24 -19.29
CA GLY A 132 -21.80 5.30 -20.39
C GLY A 132 -22.04 3.83 -20.03
N ALA A 133 -22.49 3.52 -18.81
CA ALA A 133 -22.74 2.17 -18.33
C ALA A 133 -24.24 1.83 -18.37
N ALA A 134 -24.71 1.43 -19.56
CA ALA A 134 -26.11 1.03 -19.77
C ALA A 134 -26.48 -0.26 -19.04
N ASP A 135 -25.52 -1.17 -18.85
CA ASP A 135 -25.72 -2.39 -18.07
C ASP A 135 -25.79 -2.06 -16.57
N PRO A 136 -26.84 -2.51 -15.84
CA PRO A 136 -26.99 -2.29 -14.40
C PRO A 136 -25.90 -2.94 -13.53
N LYS A 137 -24.98 -3.72 -14.12
CA LYS A 137 -23.82 -4.32 -13.44
C LYS A 137 -22.52 -3.57 -13.69
N ILE A 138 -22.49 -2.68 -14.69
CA ILE A 138 -21.28 -1.93 -15.06
C ILE A 138 -21.27 -0.57 -14.36
N PHE A 139 -20.08 -0.16 -13.91
CA PHE A 139 -19.82 1.13 -13.28
C PHE A 139 -18.38 1.58 -13.57
N ASN A 140 -18.10 2.86 -13.33
CA ASN A 140 -16.77 3.43 -13.38
C ASN A 140 -16.34 3.81 -11.96
N LEU A 141 -15.05 3.65 -11.66
CA LEU A 141 -14.45 3.93 -10.37
C LEU A 141 -13.31 4.92 -10.57
N SER A 142 -13.29 6.01 -9.82
CA SER A 142 -12.13 6.89 -9.73
C SER A 142 -11.66 6.97 -8.28
N VAL A 143 -10.38 6.73 -8.05
CA VAL A 143 -9.76 6.78 -6.73
C VAL A 143 -8.74 7.89 -6.73
N ARG A 144 -8.83 8.79 -5.75
CA ARG A 144 -7.91 9.91 -5.59
C ARG A 144 -7.29 9.86 -4.20
N ASP A 145 -5.98 10.04 -4.14
CA ASP A 145 -5.29 10.34 -2.90
C ASP A 145 -5.35 11.84 -2.64
N GLY A 146 -5.97 12.24 -1.53
CA GLY A 146 -6.11 13.64 -1.12
C GLY A 146 -4.78 14.29 -0.73
N SER A 147 -3.76 13.51 -0.37
CA SER A 147 -2.45 14.03 0.07
C SER A 147 -1.51 14.31 -1.11
N THR A 148 -1.40 13.36 -2.05
CA THR A 148 -0.53 13.49 -3.23
C THR A 148 -1.25 14.07 -4.46
N GLY A 149 -2.59 14.02 -4.48
CA GLY A 149 -3.41 14.41 -5.62
C GLY A 149 -3.46 13.39 -6.76
N VAL A 150 -2.75 12.27 -6.65
CA VAL A 150 -2.76 11.19 -7.65
C VAL A 150 -4.16 10.64 -7.80
N THR A 151 -4.64 10.51 -9.04
CA THR A 151 -5.97 10.00 -9.36
C THR A 151 -5.86 8.84 -10.35
N GLU A 152 -6.47 7.71 -10.00
CA GLU A 152 -6.61 6.54 -10.86
C GLU A 152 -8.07 6.42 -11.30
N ARG A 153 -8.31 6.20 -12.59
CA ARG A 153 -9.67 6.05 -13.14
C ARG A 153 -9.79 4.76 -13.91
N PHE A 154 -10.79 3.97 -13.54
CA PHE A 154 -11.15 2.70 -14.15
C PHE A 154 -12.55 2.81 -14.73
N THR A 155 -12.69 2.53 -16.02
CA THR A 155 -13.97 2.59 -16.73
C THR A 155 -14.45 1.19 -17.11
N GLY A 156 -15.75 0.95 -17.06
CA GLY A 156 -16.35 -0.31 -17.49
C GLY A 156 -16.13 -1.48 -16.53
N LEU A 157 -15.97 -1.22 -15.23
CA LEU A 157 -15.86 -2.27 -14.23
C LEU A 157 -17.21 -2.95 -14.02
N SER A 158 -17.19 -4.26 -13.87
CA SER A 158 -18.38 -5.09 -13.62
C SER A 158 -18.44 -5.54 -12.16
N ALA A 159 -19.64 -5.51 -11.58
CA ALA A 159 -19.92 -6.12 -10.29
C ALA A 159 -20.13 -7.66 -10.38
N ASP A 160 -20.21 -8.21 -11.59
CA ASP A 160 -20.41 -9.64 -11.83
C ASP A 160 -19.10 -10.44 -11.75
N PRO A 161 -18.98 -11.43 -10.84
CA PRO A 161 -17.80 -12.29 -10.73
C PRO A 161 -17.48 -13.10 -11.99
N THR A 162 -18.47 -13.33 -12.85
CA THR A 162 -18.30 -14.11 -14.10
C THR A 162 -17.81 -13.26 -15.28
N SER A 163 -17.82 -11.94 -15.14
CA SER A 163 -17.38 -11.03 -16.19
C SER A 163 -15.86 -10.94 -16.25
N ALA A 164 -15.30 -10.87 -17.46
CA ALA A 164 -13.88 -10.56 -17.65
C ALA A 164 -13.51 -9.17 -17.10
N ALA A 165 -14.49 -8.26 -17.00
CA ALA A 165 -14.31 -6.93 -16.44
C ALA A 165 -14.61 -6.87 -14.93
N TYR A 166 -14.57 -8.00 -14.21
CA TYR A 166 -14.89 -8.03 -12.80
C TYR A 166 -13.97 -7.12 -11.97
N ALA A 167 -14.58 -6.24 -11.18
CA ALA A 167 -13.87 -5.19 -10.44
C ALA A 167 -12.77 -5.73 -9.53
N VAL A 168 -13.02 -6.84 -8.83
CA VAL A 168 -12.04 -7.44 -7.90
C VAL A 168 -10.81 -7.97 -8.65
N THR A 169 -11.02 -8.63 -9.80
CA THR A 169 -9.92 -9.19 -10.59
C THR A 169 -9.10 -8.08 -11.23
N LEU A 170 -9.75 -7.08 -11.83
CA LEU A 170 -9.05 -5.98 -12.50
C LEU A 170 -8.31 -5.07 -11.53
N LEU A 171 -8.92 -4.70 -10.40
CA LEU A 171 -8.28 -3.79 -9.43
C LEU A 171 -7.12 -4.46 -8.69
N ASN A 172 -7.18 -5.77 -8.45
CA ASN A 172 -6.12 -6.52 -7.76
C ASN A 172 -5.04 -7.06 -8.71
N ASP A 173 -5.14 -6.78 -10.01
CA ASP A 173 -4.14 -7.21 -10.99
C ASP A 173 -2.78 -6.57 -10.67
N PRO A 174 -1.68 -7.35 -10.61
CA PRO A 174 -0.37 -6.84 -10.18
C PRO A 174 0.28 -5.86 -11.17
N ASP A 175 -0.14 -5.87 -12.43
CA ASP A 175 0.47 -5.12 -13.53
C ASP A 175 -0.43 -4.00 -14.05
N ARG A 176 -1.76 -4.21 -14.07
CA ARG A 176 -2.75 -3.25 -14.60
C ARG A 176 -3.75 -2.74 -13.56
N GLY A 177 -3.67 -3.26 -12.33
CA GLY A 177 -4.58 -2.91 -11.25
C GLY A 177 -4.28 -1.57 -10.60
N SER A 178 -4.95 -1.31 -9.49
CA SER A 178 -4.82 -0.07 -8.73
C SER A 178 -3.57 -0.09 -7.86
N SER A 179 -2.84 1.03 -7.82
CA SER A 179 -1.73 1.23 -6.88
C SER A 179 -2.20 1.77 -5.52
N LEU A 180 -3.43 2.30 -5.46
CA LEU A 180 -4.00 2.95 -4.28
C LEU A 180 -4.94 2.05 -3.48
N VAL A 181 -5.71 1.17 -4.14
CA VAL A 181 -6.71 0.32 -3.49
C VAL A 181 -6.62 -1.14 -3.93
N ARG A 182 -7.11 -2.02 -3.08
CA ARG A 182 -7.43 -3.41 -3.38
C ARG A 182 -8.93 -3.62 -3.18
N ALA A 183 -9.52 -4.45 -4.01
CA ALA A 183 -10.95 -4.73 -3.94
C ALA A 183 -11.20 -6.11 -3.30
N ARG A 184 -12.25 -6.19 -2.49
CA ARG A 184 -12.82 -7.42 -1.96
C ARG A 184 -14.27 -7.57 -2.44
N PRO A 185 -14.71 -8.81 -2.72
CA PRO A 185 -16.08 -9.06 -3.13
C PRO A 185 -17.06 -8.62 -2.04
N GLY A 186 -18.19 -8.05 -2.47
CA GLY A 186 -19.33 -7.78 -1.61
C GLY A 186 -20.14 -9.03 -1.28
N ALA A 187 -21.35 -8.81 -0.77
CA ALA A 187 -22.32 -9.86 -0.50
C ALA A 187 -22.86 -10.48 -1.80
N SER A 188 -23.22 -11.76 -1.74
CA SER A 188 -23.77 -12.47 -2.90
C SER A 188 -25.09 -11.85 -3.39
N GLY A 189 -25.19 -11.67 -4.70
CA GLY A 189 -26.37 -11.06 -5.33
C GLY A 189 -26.57 -9.58 -4.98
N ALA A 190 -25.50 -8.86 -4.61
CA ALA A 190 -25.47 -7.41 -4.61
C ALA A 190 -25.37 -6.87 -6.05
N GLY A 191 -26.01 -5.73 -6.30
CA GLY A 191 -25.89 -5.00 -7.57
C GLY A 191 -24.57 -4.22 -7.68
N ARG A 192 -24.47 -3.35 -8.69
CA ARG A 192 -23.35 -2.39 -8.78
C ARG A 192 -23.39 -1.37 -7.62
N PRO A 193 -22.25 -0.80 -7.22
CA PRO A 193 -22.23 0.26 -6.20
C PRO A 193 -23.05 1.50 -6.61
N VAL A 194 -23.68 2.15 -5.63
CA VAL A 194 -24.42 3.41 -5.83
C VAL A 194 -23.46 4.52 -6.31
N PRO A 195 -23.86 5.39 -7.25
CA PRO A 195 -23.02 6.49 -7.68
C PRO A 195 -22.79 7.48 -6.53
N SER A 196 -21.59 8.05 -6.44
CA SER A 196 -21.29 9.12 -5.49
C SER A 196 -22.02 10.41 -5.84
N GLY A 197 -22.34 11.19 -4.83
CA GLY A 197 -23.09 12.44 -4.93
C GLY A 197 -24.59 12.26 -5.15
N THR A 198 -25.26 13.40 -5.25
CA THR A 198 -26.71 13.44 -5.46
C THR A 198 -26.99 13.44 -6.95
N VAL A 199 -27.61 12.36 -7.42
CA VAL A 199 -27.89 12.15 -8.85
C VAL A 199 -29.34 12.50 -9.17
N GLY A 200 -29.51 13.45 -10.09
CA GLY A 200 -30.80 13.80 -10.68
C GLY A 200 -31.18 12.91 -11.86
N ALA A 201 -32.48 12.93 -12.18
CA ALA A 201 -33.01 12.33 -13.40
C ALA A 201 -32.59 13.11 -14.65
N ALA A 202 -32.87 12.54 -15.82
CA ALA A 202 -32.65 13.21 -17.10
C ALA A 202 -33.39 14.56 -17.13
N ILE A 203 -32.67 15.64 -17.44
CA ILE A 203 -33.27 16.93 -17.73
C ILE A 203 -33.86 16.77 -19.13
N GLY A 204 -35.18 16.60 -19.21
CA GLY A 204 -35.88 16.43 -20.49
C GLY A 204 -35.83 17.70 -21.34
N THR A 205 -36.95 18.09 -21.92
CA THR A 205 -37.11 19.42 -22.53
C THR A 205 -37.84 20.34 -21.55
N PRO A 206 -37.13 20.99 -20.61
CA PRO A 206 -37.78 21.83 -19.61
C PRO A 206 -38.42 23.06 -20.26
N THR A 207 -39.73 23.23 -20.07
CA THR A 207 -40.42 24.48 -20.44
C THR A 207 -40.20 25.50 -19.33
N VAL A 208 -39.49 26.57 -19.64
CA VAL A 208 -39.20 27.66 -18.70
C VAL A 208 -40.22 28.79 -18.89
N ASP A 209 -40.95 29.14 -17.84
CA ASP A 209 -41.79 30.33 -17.82
C ASP A 209 -40.91 31.55 -17.52
N ALA A 210 -40.76 32.44 -18.51
CA ALA A 210 -39.99 33.67 -18.40
C ALA A 210 -40.52 34.63 -17.32
N GLY A 211 -41.76 34.42 -16.85
CA GLY A 211 -42.38 35.16 -15.75
C GLY A 211 -41.98 34.70 -14.35
N LYS A 212 -41.29 33.56 -14.20
CA LYS A 212 -41.03 32.91 -12.90
C LYS A 212 -39.54 32.89 -12.53
N ASN A 213 -39.28 32.89 -11.23
CA ASN A 213 -37.99 32.58 -10.62
C ASN A 213 -37.98 31.12 -10.19
N TYR A 214 -36.99 30.36 -10.64
CA TYR A 214 -36.86 28.95 -10.27
C TYR A 214 -35.93 28.82 -9.06
N ARG A 215 -36.48 28.35 -7.95
CA ARG A 215 -35.75 28.16 -6.69
C ARG A 215 -35.64 26.68 -6.34
N LEU A 216 -34.52 26.30 -5.74
CA LEU A 216 -34.34 25.00 -5.10
C LEU A 216 -33.77 25.20 -3.69
N THR A 217 -33.97 24.23 -2.83
CA THR A 217 -33.36 24.22 -1.50
C THR A 217 -32.25 23.17 -1.51
N VAL A 218 -31.03 23.60 -1.16
CA VAL A 218 -29.90 22.72 -0.94
C VAL A 218 -29.67 22.63 0.56
N GLN A 219 -29.73 21.43 1.11
CA GLN A 219 -29.32 21.19 2.48
C GLN A 219 -28.00 20.41 2.46
N PRO A 220 -26.86 21.07 2.77
CA PRO A 220 -25.64 20.37 3.03
C PRO A 220 -25.76 19.66 4.38
N ASP A 221 -25.66 18.35 4.35
CA ASP A 221 -25.50 17.54 5.54
C ASP A 221 -24.01 17.48 5.87
N ARG A 222 -23.58 18.37 6.78
CA ARG A 222 -22.23 18.37 7.35
C ARG A 222 -22.24 17.40 8.52
N PRO A 223 -21.41 16.34 8.52
CA PRO A 223 -21.33 15.41 9.64
C PRO A 223 -21.01 16.17 10.93
N THR A 224 -21.87 16.03 11.93
CA THR A 224 -21.63 16.49 13.30
C THR A 224 -20.74 15.47 14.02
N LYS A 225 -19.57 15.15 13.48
CA LYS A 225 -18.53 14.51 14.30
C LYS A 225 -17.93 15.59 15.22
N PRO A 226 -17.58 15.25 16.48
CA PRO A 226 -16.72 16.11 17.27
C PRO A 226 -15.44 16.41 16.49
N ASP A 227 -14.97 17.66 16.55
CA ASP A 227 -13.71 18.05 15.92
C ASP A 227 -12.57 17.09 16.35
N PRO A 228 -11.80 16.48 15.41
CA PRO A 228 -10.68 15.62 15.77
C PRO A 228 -9.60 16.32 16.62
N ALA A 229 -9.55 17.66 16.62
CA ALA A 229 -8.68 18.44 17.49
C ALA A 229 -9.30 18.75 18.88
N ASP A 230 -10.63 18.67 19.02
CA ASP A 230 -11.35 18.98 20.27
C ASP A 230 -12.73 18.29 20.29
N ALA A 231 -12.83 17.17 21.02
CA ALA A 231 -14.04 16.35 21.11
C ALA A 231 -15.25 17.05 21.76
N THR A 232 -15.09 18.28 22.29
CA THR A 232 -16.17 19.09 22.86
C THR A 232 -16.83 20.04 21.86
N LYS A 233 -16.25 20.22 20.66
CA LYS A 233 -16.79 21.09 19.61
C LYS A 233 -17.55 20.27 18.58
N THR A 234 -18.88 20.38 18.61
CA THR A 234 -19.73 19.99 17.48
C THR A 234 -19.74 21.11 16.47
N VAL A 235 -19.42 20.80 15.22
CA VAL A 235 -19.62 21.75 14.14
C VAL A 235 -21.12 22.02 13.98
N PRO A 236 -21.58 23.29 13.92
CA PRO A 236 -22.99 23.60 13.74
C PRO A 236 -23.53 23.02 12.43
N ALA A 237 -24.72 22.42 12.49
CA ALA A 237 -25.44 21.98 11.30
C ALA A 237 -25.75 23.20 10.40
N VAL A 238 -25.55 23.05 9.10
CA VAL A 238 -25.85 24.12 8.15
C VAL A 238 -27.34 24.10 7.83
N ALA A 239 -28.01 25.23 8.03
CA ALA A 239 -29.41 25.38 7.68
C ALA A 239 -29.61 25.20 6.17
N ALA A 240 -30.81 24.77 5.77
CA ALA A 240 -31.14 24.60 4.37
C ALA A 240 -31.04 25.93 3.61
N VAL A 241 -30.24 25.97 2.54
CA VAL A 241 -29.96 27.17 1.75
C VAL A 241 -30.87 27.20 0.53
N THR A 242 -31.73 28.22 0.44
CA THR A 242 -32.56 28.43 -0.74
C THR A 242 -31.76 29.14 -1.83
N VAL A 243 -31.60 28.49 -2.97
CA VAL A 243 -30.85 28.97 -4.13
C VAL A 243 -31.82 29.33 -5.25
N THR A 244 -31.70 30.55 -5.79
CA THR A 244 -32.38 30.92 -7.04
C THR A 244 -31.50 30.49 -8.20
N VAL A 245 -31.93 29.47 -8.93
CA VAL A 245 -31.14 28.88 -10.03
C VAL A 245 -31.34 29.66 -11.31
N LEU A 246 -32.59 30.01 -11.64
CA LEU A 246 -32.91 30.91 -12.74
C LEU A 246 -33.73 32.08 -12.25
N GLU A 247 -33.31 33.26 -12.64
CA GLU A 247 -34.05 34.50 -12.44
C GLU A 247 -35.05 34.72 -13.59
N LYS A 248 -36.06 35.55 -13.33
CA LYS A 248 -37.06 35.96 -14.31
C LYS A 248 -36.40 36.48 -15.59
N GLY A 249 -36.73 35.87 -16.74
CA GLY A 249 -36.19 36.25 -18.05
C GLY A 249 -34.80 35.67 -18.39
N GLU A 250 -34.16 34.92 -17.49
CA GLU A 250 -32.89 34.24 -17.77
C GLU A 250 -33.15 32.98 -18.62
N ARG A 251 -32.34 32.77 -19.67
CA ARG A 251 -32.47 31.60 -20.54
C ARG A 251 -31.73 30.41 -19.93
N LEU A 252 -32.39 29.25 -19.92
CA LEU A 252 -31.72 28.01 -19.57
C LEU A 252 -30.70 27.65 -20.67
N PRO A 253 -29.44 27.29 -20.31
CA PRO A 253 -28.48 26.76 -21.26
C PRO A 253 -29.02 25.52 -21.98
N SER A 254 -28.77 25.42 -23.29
CA SER A 254 -29.28 24.32 -24.13
C SER A 254 -28.53 22.99 -23.99
N SER A 255 -27.44 22.95 -23.20
CA SER A 255 -26.67 21.73 -22.96
C SER A 255 -26.67 21.34 -21.48
N PRO A 256 -26.69 20.04 -21.13
CA PRO A 256 -26.58 19.57 -19.75
C PRO A 256 -25.31 20.06 -19.05
N ALA A 257 -24.20 20.20 -19.78
CA ALA A 257 -22.97 20.77 -19.26
C ALA A 257 -23.11 22.27 -18.91
N GLY A 258 -23.84 23.04 -19.72
CA GLY A 258 -24.16 24.43 -19.43
C GLY A 258 -25.06 24.58 -18.21
N VAL A 259 -26.06 23.69 -18.06
CA VAL A 259 -26.92 23.64 -16.88
C VAL A 259 -26.11 23.28 -15.63
N ALA A 260 -25.23 22.27 -15.71
CA ALA A 260 -24.34 21.89 -14.62
C ALA A 260 -23.44 23.07 -14.17
N ALA A 261 -22.85 23.82 -15.11
CA ALA A 261 -22.03 24.98 -14.80
C ALA A 261 -22.82 26.12 -14.15
N LEU A 262 -24.06 26.35 -14.59
CA LEU A 262 -24.96 27.35 -14.00
C LEU A 262 -25.34 26.97 -12.57
N VAL A 263 -25.76 25.71 -12.36
CA VAL A 263 -26.09 25.19 -11.02
C VAL A 263 -24.88 25.26 -10.10
N GLN A 264 -23.70 24.84 -10.58
CA GLN A 264 -22.46 24.92 -9.80
C GLN A 264 -22.17 26.34 -9.34
N ARG A 265 -22.26 27.32 -10.25
CA ARG A 265 -21.98 28.73 -9.93
C ARG A 265 -22.97 29.29 -8.92
N LYS A 266 -24.28 29.11 -9.16
CA LYS A 266 -25.35 29.67 -8.31
C LYS A 266 -25.38 29.00 -6.93
N VAL A 267 -25.18 27.69 -6.86
CA VAL A 267 -25.11 26.94 -5.58
C VAL A 267 -23.87 27.35 -4.79
N ASN A 268 -22.69 27.42 -5.42
CA ASN A 268 -21.47 27.83 -4.71
C ASN A 268 -21.52 29.29 -4.25
N ALA A 269 -22.15 30.19 -5.02
CA ALA A 269 -22.37 31.58 -4.60
C ALA A 269 -23.32 31.66 -3.40
N ALA A 270 -24.40 30.89 -3.39
CA ALA A 270 -25.35 30.85 -2.28
C ALA A 270 -24.74 30.20 -1.02
N LEU A 271 -23.94 29.13 -1.18
CA LEU A 271 -23.21 28.50 -0.08
C LEU A 271 -22.13 29.44 0.49
N GLY A 272 -21.44 30.21 -0.35
CA GLY A 272 -20.46 31.20 0.10
C GLY A 272 -21.06 32.36 0.91
N ALA A 273 -22.35 32.65 0.72
CA ALA A 273 -23.09 33.66 1.46
C ALA A 273 -23.84 33.11 2.69
N ALA A 274 -23.87 31.79 2.88
CA ALA A 274 -24.59 31.15 3.98
C ALA A 274 -23.72 31.00 5.24
N ASP A 275 -24.26 31.42 6.39
CA ASP A 275 -23.60 31.28 7.68
C ASP A 275 -23.32 29.80 8.01
N GLY A 276 -22.06 29.47 8.33
CA GLY A 276 -21.64 28.10 8.68
C GLY A 276 -21.28 27.19 7.50
N ALA A 277 -21.45 27.64 6.25
CA ALA A 277 -21.09 26.87 5.05
C ALA A 277 -19.64 27.08 4.56
N ALA A 278 -18.80 27.77 5.35
CA ALA A 278 -17.39 28.00 5.02
C ALA A 278 -16.65 26.68 4.76
N GLY A 279 -15.98 26.59 3.61
CA GLY A 279 -15.23 25.40 3.17
C GLY A 279 -16.04 24.36 2.41
N LEU A 280 -17.37 24.48 2.31
CA LEU A 280 -18.18 23.60 1.46
C LEU A 280 -18.22 24.13 0.02
N ARG A 281 -17.97 23.23 -0.93
CA ARG A 281 -18.12 23.48 -2.35
C ARG A 281 -18.89 22.34 -2.99
N VAL A 282 -19.64 22.65 -4.03
CA VAL A 282 -20.30 21.65 -4.86
C VAL A 282 -19.61 21.65 -6.22
N ARG A 283 -19.24 20.46 -6.70
CA ARG A 283 -18.87 20.22 -8.08
C ARG A 283 -20.05 19.56 -8.78
N VAL A 284 -20.50 20.13 -9.89
CA VAL A 284 -21.66 19.64 -10.62
C VAL A 284 -21.20 19.08 -11.96
N VAL A 285 -21.55 17.83 -12.24
CA VAL A 285 -21.13 17.09 -13.44
C VAL A 285 -22.37 16.64 -14.21
N PRO A 286 -22.43 16.82 -15.54
CA PRO A 286 -23.51 16.23 -16.33
C PRO A 286 -23.39 14.70 -16.31
N THR A 287 -24.53 14.00 -16.34
CA THR A 287 -24.56 12.53 -16.46
C THR A 287 -24.85 12.10 -17.89
N ALA A 288 -24.43 10.90 -18.27
CA ALA A 288 -24.69 10.35 -19.61
C ALA A 288 -26.20 10.18 -19.90
N ALA A 289 -27.03 10.08 -18.87
CA ALA A 289 -28.49 10.06 -18.98
C ALA A 289 -29.12 11.43 -19.29
N GLY A 290 -28.31 12.49 -19.48
CA GLY A 290 -28.80 13.85 -19.70
C GLY A 290 -29.24 14.57 -18.41
N GLY A 291 -28.86 14.03 -17.25
CA GLY A 291 -29.12 14.62 -15.93
C GLY A 291 -27.91 15.35 -15.37
N VAL A 292 -27.98 15.65 -14.07
CA VAL A 292 -26.92 16.35 -13.34
C VAL A 292 -26.61 15.63 -12.03
N ARG A 293 -25.31 15.51 -11.70
CA ARG A 293 -24.78 14.92 -10.47
C ARG A 293 -24.06 15.98 -9.64
N LEU A 294 -24.50 16.16 -8.40
CA LEU A 294 -23.90 17.09 -7.44
C LEU A 294 -22.96 16.34 -6.51
N LEU A 295 -21.67 16.63 -6.63
CA LEU A 295 -20.62 16.08 -5.77
C LEU A 295 -20.24 17.12 -4.72
N GLY A 296 -20.40 16.76 -3.46
CA GLY A 296 -19.89 17.55 -2.35
C GLY A 296 -18.38 17.46 -2.27
N ASP A 297 -17.70 18.60 -2.27
CA ASP A 297 -16.27 18.71 -1.96
C ASP A 297 -16.12 19.62 -0.74
N VAL A 298 -15.50 19.11 0.30
CA VAL A 298 -15.27 19.87 1.52
C VAL A 298 -13.78 20.02 1.70
N ASP A 299 -13.33 21.25 1.94
CA ASP A 299 -11.92 21.47 2.25
C ASP A 299 -11.58 20.81 3.60
N PRO A 300 -10.71 19.79 3.62
CA PRO A 300 -10.36 19.08 4.85
C PRO A 300 -9.62 19.97 5.86
N LEU A 301 -9.03 21.10 5.44
CA LEU A 301 -8.39 22.06 6.36
C LEU A 301 -9.42 22.89 7.13
N VAL A 302 -10.61 23.12 6.55
CA VAL A 302 -11.69 23.89 7.18
C VAL A 302 -12.65 22.98 7.95
N ALA A 303 -12.74 21.71 7.55
CA ALA A 303 -13.67 20.74 8.11
C ALA A 303 -13.15 19.30 8.02
N PRO A 304 -12.14 18.91 8.81
CA PRO A 304 -11.52 17.59 8.72
C PRO A 304 -12.48 16.42 9.02
N ALA A 305 -13.57 16.69 9.75
CA ALA A 305 -14.60 15.71 10.08
C ALA A 305 -15.72 15.56 9.01
N ALA A 306 -15.71 16.37 7.94
CA ALA A 306 -16.83 16.52 7.01
C ALA A 306 -16.53 16.09 5.55
N VAL A 307 -15.55 15.20 5.37
CA VAL A 307 -15.07 14.75 4.05
C VAL A 307 -16.14 14.01 3.21
N ASP A 308 -17.23 13.53 3.82
CA ASP A 308 -18.35 12.82 3.19
C ASP A 308 -19.66 13.63 3.08
N ALA A 309 -19.58 14.97 3.12
CA ALA A 309 -20.77 15.81 3.07
C ALA A 309 -21.70 15.45 1.90
N ALA A 310 -22.96 15.15 2.23
CA ALA A 310 -24.00 14.89 1.23
C ALA A 310 -24.82 16.16 1.03
N PHE A 311 -25.35 16.32 -0.18
CA PHE A 311 -26.18 17.47 -0.52
C PHE A 311 -27.57 16.97 -0.88
N THR A 312 -28.54 17.14 0.01
CA THR A 312 -29.93 16.86 -0.34
C THR A 312 -30.50 18.07 -1.08
N VAL A 313 -31.12 17.81 -2.23
CA VAL A 313 -31.81 18.84 -3.01
C VAL A 313 -33.30 18.60 -2.87
N ALA A 314 -34.03 19.63 -2.49
CA ALA A 314 -35.48 19.63 -2.40
C ALA A 314 -36.07 20.74 -3.27
N GLY A 315 -37.25 20.46 -3.81
CA GLY A 315 -38.04 21.46 -4.52
C GLY A 315 -38.62 22.51 -3.57
N VAL A 316 -39.00 23.65 -4.13
CA VAL A 316 -39.68 24.72 -3.40
C VAL A 316 -41.16 24.72 -3.76
N THR A 317 -42.04 24.94 -2.79
CA THR A 317 -43.47 25.12 -3.05
C THR A 317 -43.68 26.34 -3.95
N ALA A 318 -44.27 26.11 -5.13
CA ALA A 318 -44.54 27.20 -6.07
C ALA A 318 -45.53 28.20 -5.45
N SER A 319 -45.21 29.49 -5.53
CA SER A 319 -46.04 30.57 -5.00
C SER A 319 -45.74 31.88 -5.72
N GLY A 320 -46.77 32.55 -6.26
CA GLY A 320 -46.63 33.80 -7.00
C GLY A 320 -45.62 33.67 -8.14
N ASP A 321 -44.53 34.43 -8.06
CA ASP A 321 -43.44 34.44 -9.04
C ASP A 321 -42.39 33.34 -8.82
N VAL A 322 -42.56 32.44 -7.84
CA VAL A 322 -41.61 31.35 -7.54
C VAL A 322 -42.13 30.02 -8.11
N ALA A 323 -41.27 29.34 -8.87
CA ALA A 323 -41.49 27.99 -9.40
C ALA A 323 -40.43 27.01 -8.88
N ASP A 324 -40.74 25.71 -8.95
CA ASP A 324 -39.85 24.65 -8.47
C ASP A 324 -38.69 24.41 -9.45
N GLY A 325 -37.50 24.85 -9.06
CA GLY A 325 -36.26 24.63 -9.80
C GLY A 325 -35.73 23.21 -9.69
N ALA A 326 -36.06 22.47 -8.63
CA ALA A 326 -35.64 21.07 -8.53
C ALA A 326 -36.37 20.21 -9.55
N ALA A 327 -37.68 20.41 -9.74
CA ALA A 327 -38.44 19.74 -10.80
C ALA A 327 -37.92 20.10 -12.21
N LEU A 328 -37.62 21.38 -12.47
CA LEU A 328 -37.10 21.85 -13.76
C LEU A 328 -35.78 21.15 -14.15
N LEU A 329 -34.93 20.88 -13.16
CA LEU A 329 -33.58 20.32 -13.35
C LEU A 329 -33.53 18.80 -13.14
N GLY A 330 -34.67 18.13 -13.03
CA GLY A 330 -34.73 16.68 -12.79
C GLY A 330 -34.27 16.25 -11.39
N LEU A 331 -34.20 17.18 -10.43
CA LEU A 331 -33.75 16.96 -9.05
C LEU A 331 -34.89 16.71 -8.05
N GLY A 332 -36.17 16.82 -8.47
CA GLY A 332 -37.36 16.62 -7.61
C GLY A 332 -37.54 15.20 -7.03
N GLY A 333 -36.70 14.25 -7.41
CA GLY A 333 -36.60 12.90 -6.86
C GLY A 333 -35.16 12.40 -6.83
N ALA A 334 -34.20 13.32 -6.71
CA ALA A 334 -32.78 12.97 -6.76
C ALA A 334 -32.42 11.98 -5.65
N THR A 335 -31.66 10.95 -6.00
CA THR A 335 -31.15 10.01 -4.99
C THR A 335 -29.92 10.64 -4.34
N ALA A 336 -30.07 11.09 -3.10
CA ALA A 336 -28.96 11.67 -2.34
C ALA A 336 -27.98 10.58 -1.89
N ASN A 337 -26.70 10.83 -2.11
CA ASN A 337 -25.61 10.00 -1.61
C ASN A 337 -24.45 10.85 -1.09
N VAL A 338 -23.49 10.23 -0.42
CA VAL A 338 -22.26 10.89 0.04
C VAL A 338 -21.52 11.51 -1.15
N GLY A 339 -20.98 12.72 -0.99
CA GLY A 339 -20.32 13.45 -2.08
C GLY A 339 -19.15 12.67 -2.71
N ARG A 340 -18.35 12.02 -1.87
CA ARG A 340 -17.35 11.01 -2.23
C ARG A 340 -17.32 9.96 -1.12
N TYR A 341 -16.97 8.73 -1.47
CA TYR A 341 -16.75 7.67 -0.48
C TYR A 341 -15.37 7.85 0.17
N THR A 342 -15.31 7.72 1.49
CA THR A 342 -14.08 7.89 2.28
C THR A 342 -14.05 6.94 3.48
N PRO A 343 -12.87 6.41 3.84
CA PRO A 343 -12.70 5.55 5.01
C PRO A 343 -12.75 6.28 6.37
N VAL A 344 -12.87 7.61 6.40
CA VAL A 344 -12.88 8.44 7.65
C VAL A 344 -14.26 9.02 7.96
N GLY A 345 -15.20 8.90 7.02
CA GLY A 345 -16.57 9.44 7.10
C GLY A 345 -17.50 8.69 8.06
N ALA A 346 -18.81 8.82 7.82
CA ALA A 346 -19.86 8.14 8.58
C ALA A 346 -20.52 7.01 7.78
N LYS A 347 -21.00 5.97 8.48
CA LYS A 347 -21.76 4.86 7.86
C LYS A 347 -23.17 5.35 7.55
N ARG A 348 -23.44 5.74 6.30
CA ARG A 348 -24.72 6.34 5.88
C ARG A 348 -24.88 6.28 4.35
N LEU A 349 -26.12 6.36 3.89
CA LEU A 349 -26.49 6.34 2.47
C LEU A 349 -25.89 5.12 1.78
N GLY A 350 -25.15 5.29 0.68
CA GLY A 350 -24.47 4.20 -0.02
C GLY A 350 -23.15 3.77 0.64
N GLN A 351 -22.71 4.45 1.70
CA GLN A 351 -21.47 4.14 2.40
C GLN A 351 -21.74 3.21 3.59
N GLY A 352 -21.16 2.01 3.54
CA GLY A 352 -21.29 0.97 4.53
C GLY A 352 -20.22 1.04 5.62
N ASP A 353 -19.75 -0.13 6.04
CA ASP A 353 -18.71 -0.24 7.06
C ASP A 353 -17.40 0.39 6.58
N LEU A 354 -16.72 1.04 7.53
CA LEU A 354 -15.52 1.81 7.28
C LEU A 354 -14.51 1.60 8.42
N VAL A 355 -13.26 1.50 8.02
CA VAL A 355 -12.12 1.36 8.92
C VAL A 355 -11.13 2.45 8.56
N THR A 356 -10.79 3.27 9.54
CA THR A 356 -9.73 4.29 9.37
C THR A 356 -8.36 3.60 9.39
N GLY A 357 -7.46 4.01 8.49
CA GLY A 357 -6.12 3.46 8.42
C GLY A 357 -5.30 3.82 9.66
N ALA A 358 -4.38 2.95 10.06
CA ALA A 358 -3.48 3.20 11.18
C ALA A 358 -2.09 2.64 10.91
N ASP A 359 -1.04 3.38 11.27
CA ASP A 359 0.35 2.96 11.08
C ASP A 359 0.80 1.89 12.08
N GLY A 360 0.06 1.74 13.19
CA GLY A 360 0.42 0.85 14.28
C GLY A 360 1.60 1.35 15.11
N SER A 361 1.71 0.81 16.31
CA SER A 361 2.77 1.08 17.29
C SER A 361 3.60 -0.16 17.58
N THR A 362 3.07 -1.35 17.30
CA THR A 362 3.68 -2.63 17.63
C THR A 362 4.35 -3.23 16.41
N LEU A 363 5.62 -3.59 16.52
CA LEU A 363 6.40 -4.18 15.43
C LEU A 363 5.77 -5.47 14.87
N PRO A 364 6.19 -5.93 13.68
CA PRO A 364 5.67 -7.15 13.07
C PRO A 364 5.89 -8.36 13.99
N GLY A 365 4.83 -9.12 14.27
CA GLY A 365 4.93 -10.38 15.01
C GLY A 365 5.41 -11.54 14.15
N THR A 366 5.75 -12.67 14.79
CA THR A 366 6.25 -13.90 14.14
C THR A 366 5.44 -14.31 12.91
N GLY A 367 4.11 -14.37 13.04
CA GLY A 367 3.23 -14.81 11.96
C GLY A 367 3.22 -13.89 10.74
N ALA A 368 3.45 -12.58 10.93
CA ALA A 368 3.52 -11.63 9.82
C ALA A 368 4.87 -11.71 9.09
N LEU A 369 5.96 -11.93 9.82
CA LEU A 369 7.31 -12.08 9.24
C LEU A 369 7.45 -13.40 8.48
N VAL A 370 7.00 -14.52 9.05
CA VAL A 370 6.96 -15.81 8.34
C VAL A 370 5.97 -15.75 7.17
N GLY A 371 4.76 -15.24 7.43
CA GLY A 371 3.70 -15.15 6.44
C GLY A 371 3.11 -16.50 6.04
N SER A 372 2.53 -16.58 4.85
CA SER A 372 1.91 -17.79 4.29
C SER A 372 2.40 -18.03 2.87
N GLU A 373 2.81 -19.27 2.57
CA GLU A 373 3.25 -19.66 1.23
C GLU A 373 2.12 -19.55 0.20
N ALA A 374 0.89 -19.95 0.57
CA ALA A 374 -0.27 -19.85 -0.31
C ALA A 374 -0.65 -18.40 -0.65
N ALA A 375 -0.49 -17.49 0.31
CA ALA A 375 -0.77 -16.07 0.12
C ALA A 375 0.43 -15.29 -0.46
N TYR A 376 1.61 -15.91 -0.55
CA TYR A 376 2.88 -15.25 -0.88
C TYR A 376 3.15 -14.01 -0.02
N SER A 377 2.96 -14.13 1.29
CA SER A 377 3.18 -13.05 2.26
C SER A 377 4.42 -13.26 3.11
N GLY A 378 4.91 -12.19 3.76
CA GLY A 378 6.11 -12.22 4.59
C GLY A 378 7.32 -12.76 3.82
N LEU A 379 8.05 -13.67 4.44
CA LEU A 379 9.18 -14.38 3.85
C LEU A 379 8.87 -15.02 2.49
N TYR A 380 7.69 -15.62 2.34
CA TYR A 380 7.29 -16.31 1.10
C TYR A 380 6.98 -15.38 -0.06
N ALA A 381 6.92 -14.06 0.15
CA ALA A 381 6.83 -13.08 -0.93
C ALA A 381 8.03 -13.18 -1.89
N LEU A 382 9.19 -13.63 -1.40
CA LEU A 382 10.41 -13.87 -2.20
C LEU A 382 10.27 -15.02 -3.19
N LEU A 383 9.22 -15.86 -3.08
CA LEU A 383 8.98 -16.92 -4.05
C LEU A 383 8.54 -16.38 -5.42
N LYS A 384 8.01 -15.15 -5.48
CA LYS A 384 7.58 -14.47 -6.71
C LYS A 384 8.68 -13.72 -7.44
N THR A 385 9.90 -13.68 -6.91
CA THR A 385 11.03 -12.98 -7.51
C THR A 385 12.09 -13.93 -8.04
N ASP A 386 12.99 -13.37 -8.83
CA ASP A 386 14.20 -14.05 -9.30
C ASP A 386 15.14 -14.43 -8.15
N LEU A 387 16.23 -15.11 -8.51
CA LEU A 387 17.22 -15.64 -7.57
C LEU A 387 17.80 -14.53 -6.66
N PHE A 388 17.85 -14.81 -5.36
CA PHE A 388 18.62 -14.05 -4.38
C PHE A 388 19.71 -14.96 -3.78
N ASN A 389 20.85 -14.36 -3.44
CA ASN A 389 22.00 -15.13 -2.93
C ASN A 389 22.13 -15.03 -1.41
N LEU A 390 21.69 -13.92 -0.83
CA LEU A 390 21.72 -13.66 0.61
C LEU A 390 20.31 -13.29 1.09
N LEU A 391 19.92 -13.79 2.26
CA LEU A 391 18.70 -13.39 2.98
C LEU A 391 19.09 -12.83 4.35
N CYS A 392 18.56 -11.66 4.69
CA CYS A 392 18.74 -10.98 5.97
C CYS A 392 17.38 -10.60 6.56
N ILE A 393 17.14 -10.94 7.82
CA ILE A 393 15.90 -10.64 8.55
C ILE A 393 16.30 -9.96 9.87
N PRO A 394 16.60 -8.66 9.87
CA PRO A 394 17.13 -7.99 11.04
C PRO A 394 16.09 -7.91 12.17
N ASP A 395 14.80 -7.77 11.84
CA ASP A 395 13.72 -7.67 12.84
C ASP A 395 13.40 -9.01 13.56
N ALA A 396 14.06 -10.13 13.24
CA ALA A 396 13.74 -11.46 13.79
C ALA A 396 14.25 -11.73 15.21
N THR A 397 15.29 -11.02 15.66
CA THR A 397 15.95 -11.21 16.97
C THR A 397 16.00 -9.91 17.78
N ARG A 398 15.12 -8.97 17.44
CA ARG A 398 15.16 -7.58 17.88
C ARG A 398 14.99 -7.41 19.39
N ALA A 399 15.71 -6.40 19.90
CA ALA A 399 15.56 -5.90 21.24
C ALA A 399 14.34 -4.97 21.37
N ARG A 400 13.63 -4.99 22.51
CA ARG A 400 12.42 -4.17 22.72
C ARG A 400 12.67 -2.69 22.39
N HIS A 401 11.67 -2.01 21.79
CA HIS A 401 11.73 -0.59 21.38
C HIS A 401 12.13 0.40 22.52
N GLY A 402 12.08 -0.03 23.79
CA GLY A 402 12.54 0.75 24.94
C GLY A 402 13.74 0.19 25.70
N ASP A 403 14.23 -1.00 25.35
CA ASP A 403 15.38 -1.64 26.01
C ASP A 403 16.17 -2.51 25.00
N PRO A 404 17.34 -2.02 24.53
CA PRO A 404 18.18 -2.71 23.57
C PRO A 404 18.83 -3.99 24.12
N SER A 405 18.64 -4.32 25.41
CA SER A 405 19.23 -5.49 26.06
C SER A 405 18.27 -6.66 26.26
N THR A 406 16.97 -6.50 25.98
CA THR A 406 15.96 -7.54 26.19
C THR A 406 15.25 -7.94 24.90
N VAL A 407 15.18 -9.24 24.64
CA VAL A 407 14.50 -9.83 23.48
C VAL A 407 13.00 -9.55 23.57
N ASP A 408 12.37 -9.23 22.43
CA ASP A 408 10.92 -9.10 22.36
C ASP A 408 10.22 -10.45 22.61
N SER A 409 9.36 -10.50 23.62
CA SER A 409 8.57 -11.68 23.99
C SER A 409 7.39 -11.95 23.03
N GLY A 410 7.08 -11.01 22.14
CA GLY A 410 6.05 -11.14 21.10
C GLY A 410 6.54 -11.80 19.80
N VAL A 411 7.85 -12.08 19.71
CA VAL A 411 8.48 -12.71 18.55
C VAL A 411 9.06 -14.06 18.97
N ASP A 412 8.89 -15.07 18.12
CA ASP A 412 9.50 -16.39 18.26
C ASP A 412 10.59 -16.50 17.18
N PRO A 413 11.86 -16.24 17.53
CA PRO A 413 12.96 -16.29 16.58
C PRO A 413 13.14 -17.69 15.99
N GLU A 414 12.87 -18.76 16.74
CA GLU A 414 13.08 -20.14 16.27
C GLU A 414 12.17 -20.44 15.08
N ALA A 415 10.89 -20.07 15.18
CA ALA A 415 9.93 -20.22 14.09
C ALA A 415 10.31 -19.43 12.83
N ILE A 416 10.82 -18.19 12.99
CA ILE A 416 11.22 -17.35 11.86
C ILE A 416 12.47 -17.92 11.18
N TRP A 417 13.50 -18.26 11.94
CA TRP A 417 14.76 -18.75 11.40
C TRP A 417 14.63 -20.13 10.78
N SER A 418 13.81 -21.02 11.35
CA SER A 418 13.50 -22.33 10.77
C SER A 418 12.83 -22.20 9.40
N ALA A 419 11.80 -21.35 9.28
CA ALA A 419 11.15 -21.09 7.99
C ALA A 419 12.10 -20.41 6.98
N ALA A 420 12.91 -19.45 7.44
CA ALA A 420 13.92 -18.78 6.61
C ALA A 420 14.98 -19.77 6.09
N TYR A 421 15.39 -20.71 6.94
CA TYR A 421 16.33 -21.75 6.58
C TYR A 421 15.77 -22.68 5.49
N GLU A 422 14.54 -23.16 5.64
CA GLU A 422 13.88 -24.01 4.65
C GLU A 422 13.78 -23.31 3.29
N LEU A 423 13.42 -22.02 3.28
CA LEU A 423 13.38 -21.23 2.05
C LEU A 423 14.79 -21.08 1.43
N CYS A 424 15.81 -20.82 2.24
CA CYS A 424 17.19 -20.69 1.79
C CYS A 424 17.74 -22.00 1.22
N GLU A 425 17.41 -23.16 1.79
CA GLU A 425 17.79 -24.47 1.22
C GLU A 425 17.14 -24.68 -0.15
N ARG A 426 15.85 -24.38 -0.29
CA ARG A 426 15.12 -24.49 -1.57
C ARG A 426 15.69 -23.56 -2.65
N ARG A 427 16.11 -22.35 -2.27
CA ARG A 427 16.63 -21.33 -3.20
C ARG A 427 18.15 -21.32 -3.34
N ARG A 428 18.87 -22.16 -2.57
CA ARG A 428 20.34 -22.17 -2.47
C ARG A 428 20.93 -20.81 -2.10
N ALA A 429 20.27 -20.11 -1.18
CA ALA A 429 20.71 -18.83 -0.65
C ALA A 429 21.43 -19.01 0.70
N MET A 430 22.27 -18.03 1.06
CA MET A 430 22.88 -17.94 2.39
C MET A 430 22.00 -17.12 3.32
N LEU A 431 21.74 -17.63 4.52
CA LEU A 431 21.01 -16.93 5.56
C LEU A 431 22.00 -16.17 6.47
N LEU A 432 21.80 -14.86 6.59
CA LEU A 432 22.47 -14.00 7.56
C LEU A 432 21.59 -13.92 8.81
N VAL A 433 22.14 -14.36 9.93
CA VAL A 433 21.44 -14.42 11.21
C VAL A 433 22.12 -13.47 12.18
N ASP A 434 21.36 -12.51 12.71
CA ASP A 434 21.84 -11.58 13.72
C ASP A 434 21.57 -12.15 15.12
N PRO A 435 22.57 -12.22 16.00
CA PRO A 435 22.42 -12.78 17.34
C PRO A 435 21.59 -11.85 18.25
N PRO A 436 20.81 -12.41 19.19
CA PRO A 436 19.98 -11.63 20.10
C PRO A 436 20.86 -10.81 21.07
N PRO A 437 20.31 -9.73 21.64
CA PRO A 437 20.99 -8.97 22.68
C PRO A 437 21.33 -9.88 23.87
N GLY A 438 22.62 -10.02 24.17
CA GLY A 438 23.16 -10.91 25.20
C GLY A 438 24.07 -12.03 24.69
N VAL A 439 24.12 -12.24 23.37
CA VAL A 439 25.14 -13.10 22.73
C VAL A 439 26.31 -12.21 22.29
N ASP A 440 27.21 -11.97 23.24
CA ASP A 440 28.38 -11.09 23.11
C ASP A 440 29.71 -11.86 23.01
N ASP A 441 29.67 -13.18 23.17
CA ASP A 441 30.84 -14.06 23.17
C ASP A 441 30.69 -15.20 22.13
N PRO A 442 31.79 -15.63 21.47
CA PRO A 442 31.76 -16.73 20.50
C PRO A 442 31.15 -18.04 21.03
N ASP A 443 31.34 -18.38 22.30
CA ASP A 443 30.82 -19.61 22.89
C ASP A 443 29.30 -19.53 23.06
N ARG A 444 28.80 -18.39 23.53
CA ARG A 444 27.35 -18.12 23.61
C ARG A 444 26.70 -18.12 22.23
N ALA A 445 27.41 -17.65 21.20
CA ALA A 445 26.91 -17.68 19.83
C ALA A 445 26.78 -19.11 19.31
N LEU A 446 27.75 -19.97 19.62
CA LEU A 446 27.70 -21.38 19.23
C LEU A 446 26.57 -22.13 19.94
N ASP A 447 26.40 -21.90 21.25
CA ASP A 447 25.30 -22.48 22.03
C ASP A 447 23.93 -22.03 21.51
N TRP A 448 23.78 -20.76 21.19
CA TRP A 448 22.54 -20.22 20.63
C TRP A 448 22.21 -20.81 19.25
N ILE A 449 23.20 -20.89 18.34
CA ILE A 449 23.01 -21.52 17.02
C ILE A 449 22.61 -22.98 17.16
N ASN A 450 23.18 -23.70 18.14
CA ASN A 450 22.85 -25.09 18.41
C ASN A 450 21.40 -25.27 18.92
N GLN A 451 20.83 -24.25 19.57
CA GLN A 451 19.45 -24.22 20.05
C GLN A 451 18.44 -23.88 18.96
N LEU A 452 18.81 -23.06 17.97
CA LEU A 452 17.92 -22.57 16.90
C LEU A 452 17.40 -23.66 15.91
N GLY A 453 17.78 -24.92 16.06
CA GLY A 453 17.33 -26.00 15.17
C GLY A 453 17.81 -25.90 13.71
N VAL A 454 18.65 -24.91 13.37
CA VAL A 454 19.21 -24.67 12.03
C VAL A 454 20.34 -25.66 11.73
N LYS A 455 20.01 -26.96 11.66
CA LYS A 455 20.95 -28.04 11.32
C LYS A 455 20.67 -28.57 9.92
N GLY A 456 21.28 -27.97 8.90
CA GLY A 456 21.29 -28.53 7.55
C GLY A 456 22.53 -28.12 6.73
N ARG A 457 22.53 -28.46 5.44
CA ARG A 457 23.74 -28.47 4.58
C ARG A 457 24.28 -27.08 4.18
N THR A 458 23.56 -26.00 4.49
CA THR A 458 23.94 -24.63 4.13
C THR A 458 24.52 -23.88 5.33
N ARG A 459 25.68 -23.24 5.15
CA ARG A 459 26.38 -22.49 6.21
C ARG A 459 25.64 -21.18 6.48
N SER A 460 25.02 -21.05 7.65
CA SER A 460 24.63 -19.75 8.21
C SER A 460 25.88 -19.00 8.66
N ARG A 461 25.89 -17.67 8.50
CA ARG A 461 26.98 -16.81 8.99
C ARG A 461 26.39 -15.84 10.00
N THR A 462 26.97 -15.80 11.19
CA THR A 462 26.54 -14.92 12.28
C THR A 462 27.34 -13.63 12.22
N SER A 463 26.67 -12.48 12.26
CA SER A 463 27.33 -11.18 12.38
C SER A 463 27.04 -10.60 13.76
N PRO A 464 27.98 -10.61 14.72
CA PRO A 464 27.76 -9.91 15.98
C PRO A 464 27.63 -8.41 15.69
N GLY A 465 26.55 -7.81 16.21
CA GLY A 465 26.18 -6.41 15.93
C GLY A 465 27.33 -5.44 16.18
N CYS A 466 27.69 -4.66 15.15
CA CYS A 466 28.60 -3.54 15.32
C CYS A 466 27.84 -2.39 16.00
N VAL A 467 27.98 -2.28 17.32
CA VAL A 467 27.58 -1.08 18.07
C VAL A 467 28.46 0.08 17.60
N SER A 468 27.87 1.04 16.88
CA SER A 468 28.54 2.33 16.65
C SER A 468 28.60 3.08 17.99
N PRO A 469 29.77 3.45 18.51
CA PRO A 469 29.83 4.29 19.70
C PRO A 469 29.31 5.68 19.33
N THR A 470 28.21 6.08 19.97
CA THR A 470 27.76 7.48 20.09
C THR A 470 28.97 8.36 20.45
N PRO A 471 29.17 9.54 19.84
CA PRO A 471 30.41 10.29 20.03
C PRO A 471 30.53 10.75 21.50
N PRO A 472 31.58 10.32 22.24
CA PRO A 472 31.82 10.86 23.56
C PRO A 472 32.37 12.28 23.45
N THR A 473 31.72 13.18 24.17
CA THR A 473 32.23 14.50 24.54
C THR A 473 33.62 14.38 25.17
N VAL A 474 34.58 15.06 24.54
CA VAL A 474 35.84 15.63 25.08
C VAL A 474 36.65 14.79 26.09
N SER A 475 37.85 14.43 25.61
CA SER A 475 39.13 14.23 26.33
C SER A 475 39.61 12.78 26.50
N SER A 476 40.57 12.43 25.65
CA SER A 476 41.88 11.84 25.99
C SER A 476 42.39 11.03 24.79
N ARG A 477 43.63 11.32 24.41
CA ARG A 477 44.33 10.74 23.26
C ARG A 477 44.79 9.31 23.57
N ALA A 478 44.57 8.37 22.65
CA ALA A 478 45.47 7.24 22.42
C ALA A 478 45.35 6.78 20.94
N PRO A 479 46.48 6.52 20.24
CA PRO A 479 46.45 6.23 18.81
C PRO A 479 46.15 4.76 18.49
N TRP A 480 45.35 4.59 17.43
CA TRP A 480 45.02 3.35 16.74
C TRP A 480 46.26 2.53 16.31
N ARG A 481 46.25 1.21 16.55
CA ARG A 481 47.08 0.21 15.87
C ARG A 481 46.16 -0.77 15.13
N PRO A 482 46.31 -0.98 13.81
CA PRO A 482 45.54 -1.98 13.08
C PRO A 482 46.13 -3.38 13.29
N ALA A 483 45.31 -4.33 13.74
CA ALA A 483 45.66 -5.74 13.75
C ALA A 483 45.43 -6.34 12.34
N ALA A 484 46.49 -6.95 11.81
CA ALA A 484 46.49 -7.71 10.55
C ALA A 484 45.72 -9.05 10.69
N PRO A 485 45.26 -9.65 9.58
CA PRO A 485 44.43 -10.85 9.60
C PRO A 485 45.27 -12.14 9.64
N SER A 486 44.87 -13.12 10.46
CA SER A 486 45.40 -14.50 10.41
C SER A 486 44.45 -15.43 9.64
N PRO A 487 44.97 -16.33 8.76
CA PRO A 487 44.16 -17.16 7.87
C PRO A 487 43.98 -18.58 8.40
N ALA A 488 42.77 -19.16 8.29
CA ALA A 488 42.59 -20.62 8.31
C ALA A 488 41.20 -21.03 7.77
N CYS A 489 41.17 -21.67 6.59
CA CYS A 489 40.36 -22.87 6.31
C CYS A 489 40.47 -23.27 4.83
N THR A 490 41.42 -24.15 4.53
CA THR A 490 41.47 -24.92 3.26
C THR A 490 40.84 -26.28 3.52
N PRO A 491 39.93 -26.82 2.67
CA PRO A 491 39.28 -28.09 2.91
C PRO A 491 40.14 -29.28 2.42
N ALA A 492 40.42 -30.23 3.31
CA ALA A 492 41.04 -31.50 2.95
C ALA A 492 40.01 -32.46 2.35
N ARG A 493 40.33 -32.99 1.17
CA ARG A 493 39.60 -34.05 0.45
C ARG A 493 40.49 -35.30 0.51
N THR A 494 40.07 -36.35 1.20
CA THR A 494 40.74 -37.66 1.17
C THR A 494 40.39 -38.42 -0.12
N PRO A 495 41.35 -39.20 -0.65
CA PRO A 495 41.02 -40.57 -1.02
C PRO A 495 42.01 -41.60 -0.47
N SER A 496 41.47 -42.81 -0.33
CA SER A 496 42.04 -44.08 0.14
C SER A 496 43.34 -44.53 -0.54
N GLY A 497 44.18 -45.28 0.19
CA GLY A 497 45.09 -46.25 -0.43
C GLY A 497 46.29 -46.72 0.42
N ALA A 498 46.21 -47.98 0.87
CA ALA A 498 47.29 -48.97 1.07
C ALA A 498 48.31 -48.86 2.23
N CYS A 499 48.15 -49.83 3.15
CA CYS A 499 49.15 -50.81 3.63
C CYS A 499 50.55 -50.38 4.13
N GLY A 500 50.80 -50.62 5.42
CA GLY A 500 52.15 -50.81 6.00
C GLY A 500 52.14 -50.94 7.53
N ARG A 501 52.28 -52.18 8.05
CA ARG A 501 52.31 -52.55 9.48
C ARG A 501 53.61 -52.11 10.22
N PRO A 502 53.61 -52.12 11.58
CA PRO A 502 54.47 -51.28 12.44
C PRO A 502 55.76 -51.97 12.95
N ARG A 503 56.72 -51.17 13.44
CA ARG A 503 57.81 -51.61 14.32
C ARG A 503 57.87 -50.73 15.59
N PRO A 504 57.96 -51.30 16.81
CA PRO A 504 57.96 -50.54 18.06
C PRO A 504 59.33 -50.44 18.76
N ALA A 505 59.38 -49.50 19.72
CA ALA A 505 60.20 -49.43 20.96
C ALA A 505 61.49 -48.57 20.94
N PRO A 506 62.03 -48.15 22.11
CA PRO A 506 61.37 -47.35 23.16
C PRO A 506 62.29 -46.27 23.81
N ARG A 507 61.65 -45.39 24.61
CA ARG A 507 62.09 -44.63 25.82
C ARG A 507 63.61 -44.41 26.07
N ARG A 508 63.96 -43.16 26.38
CA ARG A 508 64.81 -42.81 27.55
C ARG A 508 64.51 -41.40 28.08
N SER A 509 64.17 -41.35 29.36
CA SER A 509 64.24 -40.19 30.25
C SER A 509 65.70 -39.83 30.57
N CYS A 510 66.00 -38.56 30.78
CA CYS A 510 66.53 -38.06 32.05
C CYS A 510 66.80 -36.55 31.95
N ALA A 511 66.43 -35.86 33.02
CA ALA A 511 66.76 -34.49 33.32
C ALA A 511 68.26 -34.33 33.64
N ALA A 512 68.74 -33.11 33.44
CA ALA A 512 69.60 -32.38 34.38
C ALA A 512 69.20 -30.90 34.31
#